data_AF-A0A9D4CHA3-F1
#
_entry.id   AF-A0A9D4CHA3-F1
#
_cell.length_a   1.000
_cell.length_b   1.000
_cell.length_c   1.000
_cell.angle_alpha   90.00
_cell.angle_beta   90.00
_cell.angle_gamma   90.00
#
_symmetry.space_group_name_H-M   'P 1'
#
loop_
_entity.id
_entity.type
_entity.pdbx_description
1 polymer ?
#
loop_
_entity_poly.entity_id
_entity_poly.type
_entity_poly.pdbx_seq_one_letter_code
_entity_poly.pdbx_strand_id
1 'polypeptide(L)'
;MNPDQVLTMRSKSEYNVKIPSDKASTCSITGICSLPSGHVIVVDNTNKKVILLDKSCNVSSHCDVSDPPLDICPITSSEVAVTVMCDVQFISISNGQLVIGRKMELSHYAVGIAHHQGALYITDYTALYHYPLTGTLAKKIYEDTGGDWTG
;
A
#
# COMPACT_ATOMS: atom_id res chain seq x y z
N MET A 1 8.98 -2.59 25.42
CA MET A 1 7.52 -2.80 25.48
C MET A 1 7.28 -4.06 26.27
N ASN A 2 6.33 -4.03 27.21
CA ASN A 2 5.92 -5.24 27.91
C ASN A 2 5.02 -6.06 26.95
N PRO A 3 5.39 -7.29 26.55
CA PRO A 3 4.61 -8.09 25.61
C PRO A 3 3.18 -8.42 26.10
N ASP A 4 2.90 -8.29 27.40
CA ASP A 4 1.60 -8.61 27.99
C ASP A 4 0.66 -7.39 28.11
N GLN A 5 1.05 -6.23 27.58
CA GLN A 5 0.22 -5.02 27.69
C GLN A 5 -0.93 -5.06 26.68
N VAL A 6 -2.14 -5.33 27.16
CA VAL A 6 -3.38 -5.21 26.36
C VAL A 6 -3.69 -3.73 26.15
N LEU A 7 -3.74 -3.31 24.89
CA LEU A 7 -4.16 -1.96 24.50
C LEU A 7 -5.68 -1.93 24.28
N THR A 8 -6.37 -0.97 24.90
CA THR A 8 -7.81 -0.76 24.71
C THR A 8 -8.05 0.47 23.85
N MET A 9 -8.94 0.36 22.86
CA MET A 9 -9.37 1.50 22.05
C MET A 9 -10.07 2.54 22.93
N ARG A 10 -9.59 3.79 22.91
CA ARG A 10 -10.17 4.89 23.69
C ARG A 10 -11.21 5.69 22.93
N SER A 11 -11.07 5.80 21.61
CA SER A 11 -11.96 6.58 20.75
C SER A 11 -11.99 6.00 19.34
N LYS A 12 -13.10 6.20 18.65
CA LYS A 12 -13.29 5.88 17.24
C LYS A 12 -13.77 7.13 16.52
N SER A 13 -13.25 7.35 15.31
CA SER A 13 -13.72 8.39 14.39
C SER A 13 -13.85 7.78 13.00
N GLU A 14 -14.74 8.35 12.19
CA GLU A 14 -15.04 7.86 10.85
C GLU A 14 -14.85 9.01 9.87
N TYR A 15 -14.20 8.72 8.75
CA TYR A 15 -13.84 9.70 7.72
C TYR A 15 -14.26 9.18 6.36
N ASN A 16 -14.79 10.07 5.54
CA ASN A 16 -15.20 9.73 4.18
C ASN A 16 -13.99 9.81 3.25
N VAL A 17 -13.72 8.72 2.54
CA VAL A 17 -12.65 8.61 1.53
C VAL A 17 -13.19 8.57 0.10
N LYS A 18 -14.53 8.56 -0.07
CA LYS A 18 -15.18 8.55 -1.38
C LYS A 18 -14.97 9.88 -2.09
N ILE A 19 -14.65 9.82 -3.37
CA ILE A 19 -14.47 10.99 -4.23
C ILE A 19 -15.51 11.02 -5.37
N PRO A 20 -15.79 12.19 -5.96
CA PRO A 20 -16.83 12.32 -6.99
C PRO A 20 -16.63 11.45 -8.24
N SER A 21 -15.38 11.08 -8.56
CA SER A 21 -15.04 10.23 -9.71
C SER A 21 -15.17 8.74 -9.45
N ASP A 22 -15.51 8.31 -8.22
CA ASP A 22 -15.63 6.90 -7.89
C ASP A 22 -16.80 6.25 -8.62
N LYS A 23 -16.51 5.16 -9.32
CA LYS A 23 -17.51 4.42 -10.11
C LYS A 23 -18.26 3.40 -9.26
N ALA A 24 -17.61 2.86 -8.23
CA ALA A 24 -18.22 1.88 -7.35
C ALA A 24 -19.10 2.55 -6.30
N SER A 25 -20.12 1.82 -5.84
CA SER A 25 -20.96 2.26 -4.73
C SER A 25 -20.19 2.27 -3.40
N THR A 26 -19.19 1.40 -3.27
CA THR A 26 -18.37 1.20 -2.06
C THR A 26 -16.90 1.54 -2.29
N CYS A 27 -16.20 1.84 -1.19
CA CYS A 27 -14.74 1.92 -1.14
C CYS A 27 -14.23 0.70 -0.37
N SER A 28 -13.24 -0.02 -0.92
CA SER A 28 -12.63 -1.18 -0.26
C SER A 28 -11.18 -0.84 0.07
N ILE A 29 -10.95 -0.41 1.30
CA ILE A 29 -9.62 0.03 1.73
C ILE A 29 -8.79 -1.18 2.13
N THR A 30 -7.75 -1.48 1.35
CA THR A 30 -6.92 -2.67 1.52
C THR A 30 -5.55 -2.38 2.12
N GLY A 31 -5.10 -1.13 2.06
CA GLY A 31 -3.83 -0.69 2.65
C GLY A 31 -3.88 0.76 3.12
N ILE A 32 -3.08 1.04 4.15
CA ILE A 32 -2.96 2.36 4.77
C ILE A 32 -1.54 2.60 5.26
N CYS A 33 -1.03 3.81 5.08
CA CYS A 33 0.20 4.25 5.73
C CYS A 33 0.12 5.71 6.18
N SER A 34 0.91 6.05 7.21
CA SER A 34 1.10 7.43 7.64
C SER A 34 2.48 7.92 7.23
N LEU A 35 2.56 9.21 6.90
CA LEU A 35 3.82 9.88 6.59
C LEU A 35 4.30 10.72 7.78
N PRO A 36 5.61 11.01 7.88
CA PRO A 36 6.15 11.90 8.91
C PRO A 36 5.52 13.30 8.91
N SER A 37 5.01 13.75 7.77
CA SER A 37 4.30 15.03 7.64
C SER A 37 2.92 15.04 8.30
N GLY A 38 2.42 13.90 8.77
CA GLY A 38 1.09 13.73 9.35
C GLY A 38 -0.03 13.47 8.34
N HIS A 39 0.30 13.40 7.05
CA HIS A 39 -0.66 12.93 6.04
C HIS A 39 -0.82 11.42 6.12
N VAL A 40 -1.99 10.95 5.71
CA VAL A 40 -2.31 9.52 5.61
C VAL A 40 -2.56 9.20 4.14
N ILE A 41 -2.11 8.04 3.70
CA ILE A 41 -2.43 7.53 2.37
C ILE A 41 -3.18 6.23 2.54
N VAL A 42 -4.26 6.08 1.78
CA VAL A 42 -5.02 4.83 1.69
C VAL A 42 -5.09 4.36 0.24
N VAL A 43 -5.25 3.07 0.05
CA VAL A 43 -5.52 2.49 -1.27
C VAL A 43 -6.94 1.93 -1.30
N ASP A 44 -7.69 2.31 -2.32
CA ASP A 44 -9.05 1.82 -2.58
C ASP A 44 -9.00 0.82 -3.73
N ASN A 45 -9.12 -0.46 -3.36
CA ASN A 45 -9.04 -1.58 -4.27
C ASN A 45 -10.14 -1.53 -5.33
N THR A 46 -11.39 -1.29 -4.92
CA THR A 46 -12.55 -1.37 -5.80
C THR A 46 -12.57 -0.23 -6.81
N ASN A 47 -12.15 0.97 -6.41
CA ASN A 47 -12.09 2.12 -7.30
C ASN A 47 -10.74 2.28 -8.03
N LYS A 48 -9.77 1.38 -7.80
CA LYS A 48 -8.42 1.43 -8.38
C LYS A 48 -7.70 2.75 -8.12
N LYS A 49 -7.70 3.20 -6.86
CA LYS A 49 -7.20 4.54 -6.48
C LYS A 49 -6.23 4.51 -5.31
N VAL A 50 -5.33 5.49 -5.32
CA VAL A 50 -4.52 5.87 -4.16
C VAL A 50 -4.95 7.26 -3.73
N ILE A 51 -5.25 7.42 -2.45
CA ILE A 51 -5.91 8.63 -1.92
C ILE A 51 -5.04 9.21 -0.81
N LEU A 52 -4.72 10.49 -0.94
CA LEU A 52 -3.99 11.27 0.05
C LEU A 52 -4.97 12.02 0.94
N LEU A 53 -4.90 11.74 2.24
CA LEU A 53 -5.65 12.43 3.28
C LEU A 53 -4.76 13.46 3.97
N ASP A 54 -5.32 14.63 4.23
CA ASP A 54 -4.68 15.67 5.05
C ASP A 54 -4.61 15.27 6.54
N LYS A 55 -4.04 16.15 7.36
CA LYS A 55 -3.92 15.94 8.83
C LYS A 55 -5.26 15.84 9.56
N SER A 56 -6.33 16.31 8.93
CA SER A 56 -7.71 16.25 9.42
C SER A 56 -8.47 15.08 8.80
N CYS A 57 -7.77 14.19 8.09
CA CYS A 57 -8.30 13.05 7.36
C CYS A 57 -9.29 13.40 6.23
N ASN A 58 -9.22 14.62 5.68
CA ASN A 58 -9.97 14.96 4.46
C ASN A 58 -9.19 14.57 3.21
N VAL A 59 -9.90 14.16 2.16
CA VAL A 59 -9.27 13.89 0.87
C VAL A 59 -8.68 15.18 0.28
N SER A 60 -7.37 15.16 0.02
CA SER A 60 -6.60 16.30 -0.50
C SER A 60 -6.09 16.08 -1.93
N SER A 61 -5.80 14.83 -2.29
CA SER A 61 -5.38 14.42 -3.64
C SER A 61 -5.69 12.94 -3.85
N HIS A 62 -5.71 12.50 -5.11
CA HIS A 62 -5.82 11.10 -5.49
C HIS A 62 -5.15 10.86 -6.85
N CYS A 63 -4.81 9.62 -7.15
CA CYS A 63 -4.44 9.19 -8.49
C CYS A 63 -5.03 7.80 -8.81
N ASP A 64 -5.27 7.56 -10.09
CA ASP A 64 -5.76 6.28 -10.61
C ASP A 64 -4.59 5.34 -10.91
N VAL A 65 -4.69 4.10 -10.44
CA VAL A 65 -3.75 3.02 -10.80
C VAL A 65 -4.41 2.08 -11.81
N SER A 66 -3.59 1.36 -12.57
CA SER A 66 -4.06 0.49 -13.67
C SER A 66 -4.95 -0.66 -13.19
N ASP A 67 -4.61 -1.22 -12.04
CA ASP A 67 -5.27 -2.39 -11.47
C ASP A 67 -5.57 -2.21 -9.98
N PRO A 68 -6.43 -3.07 -9.39
CA PRO A 68 -6.81 -2.95 -7.98
C PRO A 68 -5.58 -3.00 -7.06
N PRO A 69 -5.29 -1.93 -6.30
CA PRO A 69 -4.18 -1.93 -5.35
C PRO A 69 -4.51 -2.82 -4.14
N LEU A 70 -3.50 -3.50 -3.59
CA LEU A 70 -3.68 -4.45 -2.49
C LEU A 70 -3.07 -3.98 -1.18
N ASP A 71 -1.93 -3.30 -1.20
CA ASP A 71 -1.28 -2.79 -0.01
C ASP A 71 -0.34 -1.61 -0.34
N ILE A 72 0.13 -0.92 0.69
CA ILE A 72 0.97 0.28 0.58
C ILE A 72 1.97 0.37 1.72
N CYS A 73 3.20 0.81 1.43
CA CYS A 73 4.16 1.14 2.45
C CYS A 73 4.95 2.43 2.13
N PRO A 74 5.38 3.18 3.16
CA PRO A 74 6.22 4.35 2.96
C PRO A 74 7.68 3.94 2.70
N ILE A 75 8.29 4.54 1.68
CA ILE A 75 9.72 4.33 1.35
C ILE A 75 10.56 5.48 1.89
N THR A 76 10.06 6.71 1.70
CA THR A 76 10.67 7.95 2.19
C THR A 76 9.61 8.85 2.83
N SER A 77 9.98 10.08 3.21
CA SER A 77 9.02 11.07 3.71
C SER A 77 8.00 11.54 2.66
N SER A 78 8.23 11.27 1.38
CA SER A 78 7.43 11.78 0.26
C SER A 78 7.28 10.78 -0.90
N GLU A 79 7.61 9.50 -0.68
CA GLU A 79 7.46 8.43 -1.68
C GLU A 79 6.93 7.17 -0.98
N VAL A 80 5.96 6.53 -1.62
CA VAL A 80 5.36 5.27 -1.18
C VAL A 80 5.44 4.23 -2.30
N ALA A 81 5.46 2.96 -1.92
CA ALA A 81 5.28 1.82 -2.83
C ALA A 81 3.90 1.23 -2.62
N VAL A 82 3.20 0.95 -3.71
CA VAL A 82 1.86 0.35 -3.75
C VAL A 82 1.92 -0.95 -4.54
N THR A 83 1.39 -2.04 -3.99
CA THR A 83 1.26 -3.29 -4.74
C THR A 83 0.02 -3.24 -5.62
N VAL A 84 0.19 -3.54 -6.90
CA VAL A 84 -0.88 -3.52 -7.91
C VAL A 84 -0.74 -4.75 -8.80
N MET A 85 -1.53 -5.80 -8.52
CA MET A 85 -1.47 -7.09 -9.21
C MET A 85 -0.06 -7.70 -9.28
N CYS A 86 0.62 -7.64 -10.43
CA CYS A 86 1.97 -8.18 -10.63
C CYS A 86 3.04 -7.07 -10.71
N ASP A 87 2.74 -5.87 -10.21
CA ASP A 87 3.68 -4.77 -10.18
C ASP A 87 3.70 -4.05 -8.81
N VAL A 88 4.75 -3.26 -8.61
CA VAL A 88 4.80 -2.23 -7.56
C VAL A 88 4.91 -0.86 -8.21
N GLN A 89 3.98 0.03 -7.88
CA GLN A 89 3.99 1.42 -8.32
C GLN A 89 4.57 2.32 -7.24
N PHE A 90 5.54 3.16 -7.64
CA PHE A 90 6.18 4.14 -6.77
C PHE A 90 5.48 5.47 -6.97
N ILE A 91 4.85 5.98 -5.91
CA ILE A 91 4.04 7.20 -5.97
C ILE A 91 4.71 8.24 -5.09
N SER A 92 5.04 9.37 -5.69
CA SER A 92 5.62 10.50 -4.99
C SER A 92 4.53 11.51 -4.60
N ILE A 93 4.81 12.28 -3.56
CA ILE A 93 3.97 13.40 -3.15
C ILE A 93 4.72 14.68 -3.48
N SER A 94 4.19 15.44 -4.43
CA SER A 94 4.78 16.69 -4.90
C SER A 94 3.74 17.78 -4.84
N ASN A 95 4.04 18.86 -4.12
CA ASN A 95 3.12 20.00 -3.94
C ASN A 95 1.71 19.60 -3.46
N GLY A 96 1.64 18.62 -2.55
CA GLY A 96 0.37 18.11 -2.01
C GLY A 96 -0.42 17.23 -2.98
N GLN A 97 0.18 16.82 -4.11
CA GLN A 97 -0.44 15.95 -5.10
C GLN A 97 0.28 14.60 -5.18
N LEU A 98 -0.49 13.53 -5.39
CA LEU A 98 0.06 12.22 -5.72
C LEU A 98 0.48 12.18 -7.19
N VAL A 99 1.72 11.78 -7.44
CA VAL A 99 2.31 11.66 -8.78
C VAL A 99 2.89 10.27 -8.94
N ILE A 100 2.30 9.47 -9.82
CA ILE A 100 2.80 8.15 -10.19
C ILE A 100 4.16 8.33 -10.88
N GLY A 101 5.18 7.70 -10.31
CA GLY A 101 6.55 7.74 -10.79
C GLY A 101 6.91 6.48 -11.57
N ARG A 102 7.83 5.68 -11.02
CA ARG A 102 8.31 4.44 -11.64
C ARG A 102 7.45 3.25 -11.24
N LYS A 103 7.56 2.16 -12.01
CA LYS A 103 7.01 0.85 -11.67
C LYS A 103 8.10 -0.23 -11.65
N MET A 104 7.86 -1.27 -10.87
CA MET A 104 8.68 -2.47 -10.79
C MET A 104 7.79 -3.67 -11.16
N GLU A 105 8.11 -4.31 -12.28
CA GLU A 105 7.41 -5.51 -12.75
C GLU A 105 7.87 -6.72 -11.93
N LEU A 106 6.92 -7.54 -11.51
CA LEU A 106 7.17 -8.76 -10.75
C LEU A 106 6.73 -9.97 -11.56
N SER A 107 7.39 -11.11 -11.34
CA SER A 107 7.00 -12.39 -11.95
C SER A 107 5.93 -13.13 -11.15
N HIS A 108 5.34 -12.49 -10.14
CA HIS A 108 4.37 -13.07 -9.22
C HIS A 108 3.36 -11.99 -8.77
N TYR A 109 2.25 -12.41 -8.18
CA TYR A 109 1.28 -11.49 -7.58
C TYR A 109 1.89 -10.78 -6.36
N ALA A 110 1.55 -9.52 -6.15
CA ALA A 110 1.95 -8.73 -4.99
C ALA A 110 0.71 -8.40 -4.17
N VAL A 111 0.64 -9.00 -2.99
CA VAL A 111 -0.48 -8.84 -2.05
C VAL A 111 -0.08 -7.86 -0.95
N GLY A 112 0.90 -8.22 -0.12
CA GLY A 112 1.39 -7.38 0.98
C GLY A 112 2.75 -6.77 0.68
N ILE A 113 3.06 -5.65 1.33
CA ILE A 113 4.34 -4.96 1.17
C ILE A 113 4.85 -4.31 2.46
N ALA A 114 6.15 -4.47 2.71
CA ALA A 114 6.86 -3.72 3.74
C ALA A 114 8.19 -3.19 3.20
N HIS A 115 8.63 -2.05 3.73
CA HIS A 115 9.93 -1.48 3.43
C HIS A 115 10.81 -1.51 4.67
N HIS A 116 12.04 -2.02 4.53
CA HIS A 116 13.03 -2.02 5.58
C HIS A 116 14.44 -1.90 5.00
N GLN A 117 15.25 -0.99 5.54
CA GLN A 117 16.67 -0.79 5.19
C GLN A 117 16.95 -0.70 3.67
N GLY A 118 16.09 0.00 2.92
CA GLY A 118 16.29 0.22 1.47
C GLY A 118 15.87 -0.97 0.59
N ALA A 119 15.12 -1.93 1.16
CA ALA A 119 14.56 -3.05 0.44
C ALA A 119 13.06 -3.20 0.71
N LEU A 120 12.36 -3.76 -0.28
CA LEU A 120 10.97 -4.15 -0.22
C LEU A 120 10.87 -5.64 0.09
N TYR A 121 9.95 -5.96 0.98
CA TYR A 121 9.52 -7.29 1.34
C TYR A 121 8.09 -7.44 0.83
N ILE A 122 7.93 -8.23 -0.22
CA ILE A 122 6.66 -8.36 -0.94
C ILE A 122 6.17 -9.78 -0.75
N THR A 123 4.90 -9.94 -0.41
CA THR A 123 4.28 -11.28 -0.33
C THR A 123 3.37 -11.53 -1.52
N ASP A 124 3.30 -12.77 -1.97
CA ASP A 124 2.12 -13.29 -2.66
C ASP A 124 1.24 -14.06 -1.65
N TYR A 125 0.41 -14.99 -2.11
CA TYR A 125 -0.45 -15.80 -1.24
C TYR A 125 0.29 -16.91 -0.47
N THR A 126 1.49 -17.30 -0.92
CA THR A 126 2.25 -18.44 -0.38
C THR A 126 3.71 -18.12 -0.06
N ALA A 127 4.27 -17.04 -0.58
CA ALA A 127 5.68 -16.74 -0.52
C ALA A 127 5.98 -15.29 -0.12
N LEU A 128 7.19 -15.11 0.43
CA LEU A 128 7.77 -13.83 0.78
C LEU A 128 9.03 -13.61 -0.06
N TYR A 129 9.11 -12.45 -0.70
CA TYR A 129 10.18 -12.05 -1.60
C TYR A 129 10.89 -10.81 -1.10
N HIS A 130 12.18 -10.72 -1.41
CA HIS A 130 13.04 -9.60 -1.09
C HIS A 130 13.52 -8.93 -2.38
N TYR A 131 13.21 -7.64 -2.50
CA TYR A 131 13.56 -6.80 -3.63
C TYR A 131 14.34 -5.58 -3.15
N PRO A 132 15.56 -5.33 -3.65
CA PRO A 132 16.14 -4.00 -3.58
C PRO A 132 15.25 -3.03 -4.35
N LEU A 133 15.27 -1.74 -3.98
CA LEU A 133 14.49 -0.70 -4.67
C LEU A 133 14.85 -0.53 -6.17
N THR A 134 15.94 -1.14 -6.63
CA THR A 134 16.37 -1.17 -8.04
C THR A 134 15.55 -2.11 -8.92
N GLY A 135 14.81 -3.06 -8.34
CA GLY A 135 13.78 -3.83 -9.07
C GLY A 135 14.06 -5.31 -9.33
N THR A 136 15.30 -5.77 -9.24
CA THR A 136 15.61 -7.18 -9.50
C THR A 136 15.36 -8.02 -8.25
N LEU A 137 14.61 -9.13 -8.38
CA LEU A 137 14.41 -10.09 -7.30
C LEU A 137 15.76 -10.54 -6.73
N ALA A 138 16.03 -10.21 -5.47
CA ALA A 138 17.26 -10.64 -4.81
C ALA A 138 17.09 -12.04 -4.22
N LYS A 139 15.94 -12.33 -3.61
CA LYS A 139 15.70 -13.62 -2.95
C LYS A 139 14.22 -13.90 -2.71
N LYS A 140 13.78 -15.15 -2.92
CA LYS A 140 12.56 -15.69 -2.29
C LYS A 140 12.95 -16.16 -0.87
N ILE A 141 12.48 -15.45 0.15
CA ILE A 141 12.88 -15.67 1.55
C ILE A 141 12.17 -16.91 2.12
N TYR A 142 10.89 -17.06 1.80
CA TYR A 142 10.03 -18.12 2.30
C TYR A 142 8.99 -18.49 1.23
N GLU A 143 8.57 -19.75 1.24
CA GLU A 143 7.48 -20.28 0.43
C GLU A 143 6.78 -21.40 1.21
N ASP A 144 5.48 -21.25 1.41
CA ASP A 144 4.61 -22.31 1.87
C ASP A 144 4.21 -23.17 0.68
N THR A 145 4.75 -24.38 0.62
CA THR A 145 4.40 -25.39 -0.39
C THR A 145 3.33 -26.36 0.11
N GLY A 146 2.75 -26.10 1.28
CA GLY A 146 1.94 -27.06 2.05
C GLY A 146 0.43 -26.99 1.86
N GLY A 147 -0.09 -26.12 0.99
CA GLY A 147 -1.54 -25.95 0.82
C GLY A 147 -1.98 -25.73 -0.62
N ASP A 148 -2.91 -26.55 -1.09
CA ASP A 148 -3.72 -26.27 -2.28
C ASP A 148 -4.56 -25.01 -2.00
N TRP A 149 -4.11 -23.85 -2.48
CA TRP A 149 -4.92 -22.64 -2.50
C TRP A 149 -6.02 -22.77 -3.57
N THR A 150 -7.24 -23.10 -3.15
CA THR A 150 -8.45 -22.95 -3.98
C THR A 150 -8.98 -21.53 -3.79
N GLY A 151 -8.44 -20.58 -4.56
CA GLY A 151 -9.01 -19.25 -4.71
C GLY A 151 -10.31 -19.25 -5.51
#